data_AF-A0A7T2IXY8-F1
#
_entry.id   AF-A0A7T2IXY8-F1
#
_cell.length_a   1.000
_cell.length_b   1.000
_cell.length_c   1.000
_cell.angle_alpha   90.00
_cell.angle_beta   90.00
_cell.angle_gamma   90.00
#
_symmetry.space_group_name_H-M   'P 1'
#
loop_
_entity.id
_entity.type
_entity.pdbx_description
1 polymer ?
#
loop_
_entity_poly.entity_id
_entity_poly.type
_entity_poly.pdbx_seq_one_letter_code
_entity_poly.pdbx_strand_id
1 'polypeptide(L)'
;MRVNMALPLRGFYSTARAAELLGCTKDDFIHWAMTGNIRLHILIEGGYCYVKPYQAADFAYHDKLFDFVSGLQYLDESKKEVFLGFDDSLGKFNDVAERIVYIIENRLGGISAIDNLDVRDFYQSFTYKTNLCVSDDFCVLNSVLFFYNSLEWELKNLARYGVDSSTQNLKHYATVRGFWGVDVYNLFSAWKFCPLIQPNEDNRIYAPDSNFSVSLLTDKEIKFDIDDLYLSKSDFLTIKRVINNEGSDGVMPKKYSAYTMSNLHKWKSIAFSTPPETDSSLITQDNKLTQSKPKKERISASMRQVLALLIDEYLSDLKGQPTKIAAALEDIAERKGKDFTISDDTITNWLKR
;
A
#
# COMPACT_ATOMS: atom_id res chain seq x y z
N MET A 1 32.90 -21.62 -12.42
CA MET A 1 33.22 -20.20 -12.65
C MET A 1 31.89 -19.43 -12.69
N ARG A 2 31.55 -18.66 -11.65
CA ARG A 2 30.41 -17.73 -11.72
C ARG A 2 30.88 -16.49 -12.46
N VAL A 3 30.45 -16.31 -13.70
CA VAL A 3 30.67 -15.05 -14.43
C VAL A 3 29.87 -13.98 -13.70
N ASN A 4 30.55 -13.08 -13.01
CA ASN A 4 29.95 -11.92 -12.39
C ASN A 4 29.58 -10.96 -13.53
N MET A 5 28.46 -11.20 -14.21
CA MET A 5 27.95 -10.26 -15.20
C MET A 5 27.57 -8.98 -14.47
N ALA A 6 28.35 -7.92 -14.70
CA ALA A 6 27.97 -6.58 -14.30
C ALA A 6 26.56 -6.30 -14.85
N LEU A 7 25.62 -6.01 -13.95
CA LEU A 7 24.24 -5.73 -14.33
C LEU A 7 24.21 -4.46 -15.19
N PRO A 8 23.46 -4.44 -16.31
CA PRO A 8 23.27 -3.21 -17.08
C PRO A 8 22.76 -2.07 -16.18
N LEU A 9 23.25 -0.84 -16.40
CA LEU A 9 22.79 0.36 -15.69
C LEU A 9 21.40 0.79 -16.18
N ARG A 10 20.38 -0.07 -16.03
CA ARG A 10 18.99 0.20 -16.43
C ARG A 10 18.08 0.31 -15.20
N GLY A 11 17.15 1.27 -15.23
CA GLY A 11 16.08 1.40 -14.23
C GLY A 11 14.97 0.36 -14.41
N PHE A 12 14.76 -0.10 -15.65
CA PHE A 12 13.78 -1.11 -16.03
C PHE A 12 14.37 -2.15 -16.99
N TYR A 13 13.93 -3.38 -16.86
CA TYR A 13 14.26 -4.50 -17.73
C TYR A 13 12.99 -5.00 -18.40
N SER A 14 13.00 -5.25 -19.71
CA SER A 14 11.91 -6.02 -20.30
C SER A 14 11.83 -7.39 -19.62
N THR A 15 10.63 -7.96 -19.52
CA THR A 15 10.44 -9.28 -18.89
C THR A 15 11.34 -10.33 -19.54
N ALA A 16 11.47 -10.35 -20.87
CA ALA A 16 12.38 -11.26 -21.57
C ALA A 16 13.83 -11.14 -21.08
N ARG A 17 14.35 -9.91 -20.94
CA ARG A 17 15.73 -9.69 -20.47
C ARG A 17 15.90 -9.99 -18.99
N ALA A 18 14.89 -9.67 -18.17
CA ALA A 18 14.91 -9.99 -16.75
C ALA A 18 14.94 -11.51 -16.53
N ALA A 19 14.13 -12.27 -17.26
CA ALA A 19 14.07 -13.73 -17.20
C ALA A 19 15.43 -14.36 -17.53
N GLU A 20 16.05 -13.91 -18.63
CA GLU A 20 17.39 -14.35 -19.05
C GLU A 20 18.44 -14.11 -17.95
N LEU A 21 18.45 -12.91 -17.35
CA LEU A 21 19.43 -12.53 -16.32
C LEU A 21 19.23 -13.22 -14.98
N LEU A 22 17.99 -13.59 -14.65
CA LEU A 22 17.63 -14.26 -13.39
C LEU A 22 17.64 -15.80 -13.52
N GLY A 23 17.71 -16.33 -14.74
CA GLY A 23 17.62 -17.77 -14.98
C GLY A 23 16.23 -18.33 -14.66
N CYS A 24 15.17 -17.53 -14.87
CA CYS A 24 13.78 -17.91 -14.64
C CYS A 24 12.94 -17.74 -15.92
N THR A 25 11.64 -18.00 -15.85
CA THR A 25 10.71 -17.83 -16.96
C THR A 25 9.90 -16.53 -16.80
N LYS A 26 9.25 -16.09 -17.88
CA LYS A 26 8.31 -14.96 -17.82
C LYS A 26 7.08 -15.29 -16.97
N ASP A 27 6.66 -16.56 -16.94
CA ASP A 27 5.51 -17.02 -16.14
C ASP A 27 5.76 -16.87 -14.63
N ASP A 28 7.02 -16.96 -14.19
CA ASP A 28 7.39 -16.68 -12.80
C ASP A 28 7.07 -15.23 -12.42
N PHE A 29 7.28 -14.27 -13.33
CA PHE A 29 6.91 -12.87 -13.08
C PHE A 29 5.40 -12.66 -13.00
N ILE A 30 4.63 -13.36 -13.82
CA ILE A 30 3.15 -13.36 -13.74
C ILE A 30 2.73 -13.83 -12.36
N HIS A 31 3.29 -14.94 -11.88
CA HIS A 31 2.99 -15.48 -10.57
C HIS A 31 3.35 -14.49 -9.45
N TRP A 32 4.57 -13.96 -9.45
CA TRP A 32 5.03 -13.03 -8.41
C TRP A 32 4.28 -11.70 -8.41
N ALA A 33 3.84 -11.22 -9.58
CA ALA A 33 2.97 -10.05 -9.67
C ALA A 33 1.58 -10.34 -9.08
N MET A 34 1.00 -11.48 -9.42
CA MET A 34 -0.30 -11.92 -8.90
C MET A 34 -0.32 -12.03 -7.37
N THR A 35 0.78 -12.50 -6.76
CA THR A 35 0.92 -12.67 -5.31
C THR A 35 1.37 -11.42 -4.57
N GLY A 36 1.59 -10.30 -5.27
CA GLY A 36 1.95 -9.00 -4.70
C GLY A 36 3.43 -8.91 -4.28
N ASN A 37 4.30 -9.78 -4.80
CA ASN A 37 5.73 -9.73 -4.50
C ASN A 37 6.48 -8.71 -5.36
N ILE A 38 6.05 -8.57 -6.62
CA ILE A 38 6.59 -7.60 -7.58
C ILE A 38 5.44 -6.83 -8.23
N ARG A 39 5.76 -5.75 -8.94
CA ARG A 39 4.82 -5.09 -9.86
C ARG A 39 5.42 -5.06 -11.25
N LEU A 40 4.66 -5.55 -12.24
CA LEU A 40 5.02 -5.38 -13.65
C LEU A 40 4.62 -3.98 -14.10
N HIS A 41 5.32 -3.44 -15.09
CA HIS A 41 5.12 -2.09 -15.59
C HIS A 41 4.94 -2.08 -17.09
N ILE A 42 4.03 -1.23 -17.58
CA ILE A 42 3.86 -0.94 -19.00
C ILE A 42 4.51 0.41 -19.31
N LEU A 43 5.09 0.54 -20.51
CA LEU A 43 5.58 1.82 -21.00
C LEU A 43 4.44 2.57 -21.70
N ILE A 44 4.10 3.75 -21.18
CA ILE A 44 3.14 4.66 -21.78
C ILE A 44 3.92 5.79 -22.47
N GLU A 45 3.95 5.78 -23.81
CA GLU A 45 4.60 6.85 -24.58
C GLU A 45 3.84 8.18 -24.48
N GLY A 46 2.52 8.11 -24.36
CA GLY A 46 1.62 9.25 -24.22
C GLY A 46 0.18 8.81 -24.08
N GLY A 47 -0.49 9.29 -23.04
CA GLY A 47 -1.91 9.06 -22.82
C GLY A 47 -2.56 10.14 -21.96
N TYR A 48 -3.84 9.97 -21.72
CA TYR A 48 -4.60 10.78 -20.76
C TYR A 48 -5.08 9.89 -19.62
N CYS A 49 -5.17 10.46 -18.42
CA CYS A 49 -5.67 9.76 -17.26
C CYS A 49 -6.49 10.70 -16.38
N TYR A 50 -7.28 10.09 -15.51
CA TYR A 50 -7.91 10.74 -14.37
C TYR A 50 -7.09 10.49 -13.10
N VAL A 51 -6.85 11.56 -12.34
CA VAL A 51 -6.11 11.55 -11.08
C VAL A 51 -7.09 11.74 -9.95
N LYS A 52 -7.18 10.76 -9.04
CA LYS A 52 -8.06 10.86 -7.87
C LYS A 52 -7.74 12.13 -7.08
N PRO A 53 -8.75 12.94 -6.68
CA PRO A 53 -8.50 14.10 -5.84
C PRO A 53 -7.84 13.69 -4.52
N TYR A 54 -6.79 14.42 -4.13
CA TYR A 54 -6.13 14.25 -2.84
C TYR A 54 -7.14 14.41 -1.69
N GLN A 55 -7.17 13.42 -0.80
CA GLN A 55 -7.95 13.45 0.43
C GLN A 55 -6.99 13.33 1.61
N ALA A 56 -6.94 14.33 2.49
CA ALA A 56 -6.08 14.29 3.67
C ALA A 56 -6.39 13.06 4.56
N ALA A 57 -7.65 12.64 4.62
CA ALA A 57 -8.08 11.47 5.38
C ALA A 57 -7.45 10.15 4.88
N ASP A 58 -7.04 10.06 3.61
CA ASP A 58 -6.36 8.87 3.07
C ASP A 58 -4.96 8.69 3.69
N PHE A 59 -4.36 9.76 4.24
CA PHE A 59 -2.99 9.78 4.76
C PHE A 59 -2.86 10.15 6.24
N ALA A 60 -3.80 10.93 6.78
CA ALA A 60 -3.75 11.41 8.16
C ALA A 60 -3.74 10.29 9.21
N TYR A 61 -4.31 9.14 8.88
CA TYR A 61 -4.35 7.95 9.74
C TYR A 61 -3.38 6.86 9.27
N HIS A 62 -2.45 7.19 8.39
CA HIS A 62 -1.52 6.23 7.82
C HIS A 62 -0.26 6.17 8.69
N ASP A 63 -0.22 5.24 9.65
CA ASP A 63 0.88 5.05 10.61
C ASP A 63 2.27 5.11 9.93
N LYS A 64 2.41 4.54 8.73
CA LYS A 64 3.70 4.51 8.02
C LYS A 64 4.26 5.88 7.65
N LEU A 65 3.41 6.92 7.50
CA LEU A 65 3.88 8.26 7.19
C LEU A 65 4.52 8.91 8.42
N PHE A 66 3.89 8.78 9.58
CA PHE A 66 4.41 9.30 10.84
C PHE A 66 5.57 8.45 11.39
N ASP A 67 5.52 7.13 11.22
CA ASP A 67 6.64 6.23 11.51
C ASP A 67 7.88 6.62 10.68
N PHE A 68 7.69 6.92 9.40
CA PHE A 68 8.77 7.38 8.53
C PHE A 68 9.43 8.65 9.09
N VAL A 69 8.65 9.68 9.41
CA VAL A 69 9.19 10.95 9.95
C VAL A 69 9.87 10.73 11.31
N SER A 70 9.25 9.93 12.18
CA SER A 70 9.78 9.63 13.52
C SER A 70 11.11 8.86 13.45
N GLY A 71 11.26 7.99 12.44
CA GLY A 71 12.47 7.22 12.17
C GLY A 71 13.65 8.01 11.59
N LEU A 72 13.46 9.27 11.18
CA LEU A 72 14.53 10.09 10.61
C LEU A 72 15.56 10.46 11.70
N GLN A 73 16.74 9.84 11.65
CA GLN A 73 17.78 9.97 12.66
C GLN A 73 18.43 11.37 12.72
N TYR A 74 18.41 12.12 11.62
CA TYR A 74 19.03 13.45 11.52
C TYR A 74 18.09 14.59 11.94
N LEU A 75 16.80 14.31 12.17
CA LEU A 75 15.88 15.29 12.72
C LEU A 75 15.99 15.28 14.25
N ASP A 76 16.26 16.44 14.83
CA ASP A 76 16.20 16.62 16.28
C ASP A 76 14.78 16.44 16.82
N GLU A 77 14.66 16.08 18.11
CA GLU A 77 13.36 15.83 18.74
C GLU A 77 12.43 17.05 18.69
N SER A 78 12.95 18.27 18.79
CA SER A 78 12.14 19.50 18.67
C SER A 78 11.51 19.69 17.28
N LYS A 79 12.16 19.20 16.22
CA LYS A 79 11.61 19.17 14.87
C LYS A 79 10.61 18.03 14.69
N LYS A 80 10.73 16.96 15.47
CA LYS A 80 9.78 15.84 15.51
C LYS A 80 8.52 16.16 16.31
N GLU A 81 8.61 16.99 17.35
CA GLU A 81 7.49 17.40 18.20
C GLU A 81 6.32 18.00 17.41
N VAL A 82 6.59 18.70 16.31
CA VAL A 82 5.55 19.26 15.42
C VAL A 82 4.67 18.17 14.78
N PHE A 83 5.20 16.97 14.61
CA PHE A 83 4.47 15.81 14.11
C PHE A 83 3.79 15.01 15.23
N LEU A 84 4.40 14.99 16.43
CA LEU A 84 3.86 14.29 17.61
C LEU A 84 2.70 15.05 18.28
N GLY A 85 2.72 16.39 18.21
CA GLY A 85 1.65 17.28 18.70
C GLY A 85 0.57 17.58 17.66
N PHE A 86 0.51 16.81 16.58
CA PHE A 86 -0.54 16.94 15.58
C PHE A 86 -1.90 16.61 16.22
N ASP A 87 -2.74 17.63 16.33
CA ASP A 87 -4.15 17.48 16.67
C ASP A 87 -4.88 17.02 15.40
N ASP A 88 -5.47 15.81 15.44
CA ASP A 88 -6.12 15.03 14.36
C ASP A 88 -7.16 15.79 13.50
N SER A 89 -7.34 17.09 13.76
CA SER A 89 -8.01 18.03 12.89
C SER A 89 -7.42 18.05 11.46
N LEU A 90 -8.21 17.58 10.49
CA LEU A 90 -7.90 17.58 9.05
C LEU A 90 -7.43 18.94 8.50
N GLY A 91 -7.84 20.05 9.14
CA GLY A 91 -7.48 21.41 8.75
C GLY A 91 -5.97 21.70 8.86
N LYS A 92 -5.25 21.06 9.80
CA LYS A 92 -3.81 21.27 10.01
C LYS A 92 -2.94 20.28 9.23
N PHE A 93 -3.53 19.24 8.64
CA PHE A 93 -2.75 18.18 7.98
C PHE A 93 -1.94 18.70 6.80
N ASN A 94 -2.45 19.71 6.08
CA ASN A 94 -1.73 20.29 4.94
C ASN A 94 -0.41 20.95 5.37
N ASP A 95 -0.39 21.67 6.50
CA ASP A 95 0.84 22.31 7.01
C ASP A 95 1.90 21.27 7.38
N VAL A 96 1.45 20.17 7.99
CA VAL A 96 2.30 19.02 8.28
C VAL A 96 2.80 18.37 6.98
N ALA A 97 1.90 18.18 6.02
CA ALA A 97 2.21 17.57 4.73
C ALA A 97 3.27 18.36 3.95
N GLU A 98 3.15 19.69 3.89
CA GLU A 98 4.15 20.57 3.27
C GLU A 98 5.52 20.40 3.94
N ARG A 99 5.55 20.28 5.27
CA ARG A 99 6.81 20.08 6.01
C ARG A 99 7.45 18.73 5.72
N ILE A 100 6.65 17.66 5.57
CA ILE A 100 7.16 16.34 5.18
C ILE A 100 7.76 16.39 3.77
N VAL A 101 7.04 16.97 2.81
CA VAL A 101 7.52 17.13 1.43
C VAL A 101 8.81 17.94 1.38
N TYR A 102 8.87 19.05 2.13
CA TYR A 102 10.10 19.86 2.24
C TYR A 102 11.29 19.05 2.74
N ILE A 103 11.11 18.19 3.75
CA ILE A 103 12.16 17.31 4.27
C ILE A 103 12.62 16.32 3.19
N ILE A 104 11.69 15.70 2.47
CA ILE A 104 12.01 14.75 1.40
C ILE A 104 12.86 15.45 0.32
N GLU A 105 12.42 16.60 -0.17
CA GLU A 105 13.10 17.32 -1.25
C GLU A 105 14.47 17.89 -0.81
N ASN A 106 14.55 18.52 0.36
CA ASN A 106 15.71 19.33 0.74
C ASN A 106 16.70 18.61 1.66
N ARG A 107 16.32 17.48 2.26
CA ARG A 107 17.17 16.77 3.23
C ARG A 107 17.47 15.34 2.83
N LEU A 108 16.56 14.66 2.13
CA LEU A 108 16.72 13.25 1.74
C LEU A 108 17.21 13.05 0.30
N GLY A 109 17.25 14.11 -0.50
CA GLY A 109 17.65 14.02 -1.91
C GLY A 109 16.48 13.74 -2.86
N GLY A 110 15.24 13.98 -2.42
CA GLY A 110 14.04 13.83 -3.23
C GLY A 110 13.38 12.45 -3.12
N ILE A 111 12.33 12.26 -3.93
CA ILE A 111 11.47 11.08 -3.87
C ILE A 111 12.18 9.77 -4.20
N SER A 112 13.23 9.82 -5.03
CA SER A 112 14.02 8.67 -5.43
C SER A 112 14.80 8.02 -4.28
N ALA A 113 15.03 8.76 -3.19
CA ALA A 113 15.67 8.25 -1.97
C ALA A 113 14.71 7.53 -1.02
N ILE A 114 13.41 7.57 -1.29
CA ILE A 114 12.38 6.97 -0.45
C ILE A 114 12.06 5.56 -0.99
N ASP A 115 12.10 4.55 -0.12
CA ASP A 115 11.78 3.15 -0.46
C ASP A 115 10.37 2.71 0.01
N ASN A 116 9.74 3.50 0.89
CA ASN A 116 8.41 3.24 1.41
C ASN A 116 7.31 3.67 0.41
N LEU A 117 6.54 2.69 -0.08
CA LEU A 117 5.49 2.90 -1.08
C LEU A 117 4.43 3.92 -0.67
N ASP A 118 4.04 3.96 0.60
CA ASP A 118 2.93 4.79 1.08
C ASP A 118 3.40 6.22 1.33
N VAL A 119 4.65 6.40 1.75
CA VAL A 119 5.29 7.73 1.81
C VAL A 119 5.43 8.30 0.40
N ARG A 120 5.77 7.46 -0.59
CA ARG A 120 5.82 7.89 -2.00
C ARG A 120 4.45 8.23 -2.56
N ASP A 121 3.43 7.45 -2.22
CA ASP A 121 2.04 7.75 -2.59
C ASP A 121 1.60 9.10 -2.03
N PHE A 122 1.81 9.31 -0.72
CA PHE A 122 1.55 10.59 -0.08
C PHE A 122 2.27 11.74 -0.79
N TYR A 123 3.58 11.62 -1.02
CA TYR A 123 4.38 12.66 -1.66
C TYR A 123 3.83 13.01 -3.04
N GLN A 124 3.59 12.01 -3.88
CA GLN A 124 3.15 12.22 -5.26
C GLN A 124 1.70 12.76 -5.31
N SER A 125 0.81 12.23 -4.47
CA SER A 125 -0.56 12.72 -4.31
C SER A 125 -0.59 14.19 -3.85
N PHE A 126 0.24 14.55 -2.87
CA PHE A 126 0.32 15.92 -2.37
C PHE A 126 0.96 16.86 -3.39
N THR A 127 2.05 16.44 -4.03
CA THR A 127 2.74 17.23 -5.06
C THR A 127 1.84 17.48 -6.26
N TYR A 128 1.04 16.50 -6.69
CA TYR A 128 0.06 16.72 -7.76
C TYR A 128 -1.00 17.75 -7.34
N LYS A 129 -1.50 17.67 -6.10
CA LYS A 129 -2.48 18.61 -5.56
C LYS A 129 -1.95 20.05 -5.55
N THR A 130 -0.68 20.26 -5.17
CA THR A 130 -0.08 21.59 -5.04
C THR A 130 0.46 22.14 -6.35
N ASN A 131 1.12 21.30 -7.15
CA ASN A 131 1.91 21.71 -8.31
C ASN A 131 1.25 21.35 -9.64
N LEU A 132 0.13 20.62 -9.63
CA LEU A 132 -0.56 20.11 -10.81
C LEU A 132 0.31 19.16 -11.68
N CYS A 133 1.38 18.62 -11.11
CA CYS A 133 2.26 17.67 -11.78
C CYS A 133 2.92 16.69 -10.80
N VAL A 134 3.37 15.56 -11.34
CA VAL A 134 4.30 14.63 -10.70
C VAL A 134 5.38 14.31 -11.72
N SER A 135 6.63 14.47 -11.32
CA SER A 135 7.79 14.07 -12.12
C SER A 135 8.74 13.27 -11.24
N ASP A 136 8.99 12.03 -11.65
CA ASP A 136 9.96 11.11 -11.06
C ASP A 136 10.85 10.57 -12.19
N ASP A 137 11.95 9.90 -11.89
CA ASP A 137 12.98 9.48 -12.86
C ASP A 137 12.40 8.64 -14.03
N PHE A 138 11.25 7.99 -13.83
CA PHE A 138 10.65 7.07 -14.79
C PHE A 138 9.17 7.32 -15.09
N CYS A 139 8.55 8.34 -14.51
CA CYS A 139 7.16 8.68 -14.81
C CYS A 139 6.92 10.19 -14.77
N VAL A 140 6.06 10.66 -15.66
CA VAL A 140 5.62 12.06 -15.72
C VAL A 140 4.11 12.09 -15.82
N LEU A 141 3.52 12.97 -15.03
CA LEU A 141 2.10 13.26 -14.98
C LEU A 141 1.94 14.78 -14.92
N ASN A 142 1.24 15.37 -15.88
CA ASN A 142 0.96 16.81 -15.88
C ASN A 142 -0.53 17.02 -16.07
N SER A 143 -1.16 17.77 -15.17
CA SER A 143 -2.53 18.22 -15.37
C SER A 143 -2.66 18.90 -16.73
N VAL A 144 -3.82 18.78 -17.38
CA VAL A 144 -4.11 19.54 -18.61
C VAL A 144 -4.13 21.06 -18.38
N LEU A 145 -4.21 21.50 -17.12
CA LEU A 145 -4.08 22.89 -16.73
C LEU A 145 -2.64 23.33 -16.45
N PHE A 146 -1.67 22.40 -16.47
CA PHE A 146 -0.27 22.70 -16.13
C PHE A 146 0.36 23.71 -17.09
N PHE A 147 0.07 23.59 -18.39
CA PHE A 147 0.47 24.56 -19.40
C PHE A 147 -0.76 25.27 -19.96
N TYR A 148 -1.06 26.47 -19.46
CA TYR A 148 -2.25 27.24 -19.86
C TYR A 148 -2.38 27.39 -21.39
N ASN A 149 -1.25 27.59 -22.10
CA ASN A 149 -1.23 27.78 -23.55
C ASN A 149 -1.57 26.51 -24.36
N SER A 150 -1.59 25.32 -23.75
CA SER A 150 -1.96 24.08 -24.44
C SER A 150 -3.41 23.64 -24.16
N LEU A 151 -4.15 24.31 -23.27
CA LEU A 151 -5.44 23.83 -22.79
C LEU A 151 -6.45 23.55 -23.92
N GLU A 152 -6.57 24.43 -24.91
CA GLU A 152 -7.47 24.22 -26.05
C GLU A 152 -7.13 22.94 -26.83
N TRP A 153 -5.83 22.68 -27.03
CA TRP A 153 -5.35 21.48 -27.69
C TRP A 153 -5.59 20.22 -26.83
N GLU A 154 -5.34 20.29 -25.53
CA GLU A 154 -5.62 19.19 -24.59
C GLU A 154 -7.13 18.85 -24.59
N LEU A 155 -8.00 19.87 -24.51
CA LEU A 155 -9.46 19.69 -24.53
C LEU A 155 -9.95 19.07 -25.85
N LYS A 156 -9.36 19.44 -26.99
CA LYS A 156 -9.68 18.82 -28.28
C LYS A 156 -9.38 17.32 -28.28
N ASN A 157 -8.27 16.91 -27.67
CA ASN A 157 -7.91 15.49 -27.56
C ASN A 157 -8.74 14.75 -26.52
N LEU A 158 -9.13 15.44 -25.43
CA LEU A 158 -9.94 14.90 -24.35
C LEU A 158 -11.44 14.74 -24.72
N ALA A 159 -11.92 15.48 -25.72
CA ALA A 159 -13.30 15.44 -26.18
C ALA A 159 -13.79 14.02 -26.56
N ARG A 160 -12.88 13.16 -27.05
CA ARG A 160 -13.19 11.75 -27.36
C ARG A 160 -13.55 10.90 -26.13
N TYR A 161 -13.18 11.37 -24.93
CA TYR A 161 -13.53 10.76 -23.65
C TYR A 161 -14.70 11.48 -22.97
N GLY A 162 -15.37 12.42 -23.67
CA GLY A 162 -16.47 13.21 -23.10
C GLY A 162 -16.01 14.31 -22.15
N VAL A 163 -14.75 14.77 -22.24
CA VAL A 163 -14.19 15.83 -21.40
C VAL A 163 -13.96 17.08 -22.22
N ASP A 164 -14.55 18.19 -21.78
CA ASP A 164 -14.53 19.49 -22.46
C ASP A 164 -14.38 20.67 -21.47
N SER A 165 -14.45 21.90 -21.97
CA SER A 165 -14.32 23.12 -21.15
C SER A 165 -15.38 23.28 -20.06
N SER A 166 -16.52 22.60 -20.17
CA SER A 166 -17.59 22.61 -19.17
C SER A 166 -17.39 21.56 -18.07
N THR A 167 -16.47 20.61 -18.27
CA THR A 167 -16.18 19.55 -17.31
C THR A 167 -15.64 20.14 -16.01
N GLN A 168 -16.28 19.79 -14.90
CA GLN A 168 -15.83 20.28 -13.60
C GLN A 168 -14.48 19.67 -13.21
N ASN A 169 -13.67 20.47 -12.51
CA ASN A 169 -12.38 20.04 -11.95
C ASN A 169 -11.40 19.47 -12.99
N LEU A 170 -11.23 20.16 -14.13
CA LEU A 170 -10.24 19.83 -15.17
C LEU A 170 -8.83 19.54 -14.65
N LYS A 171 -8.46 20.08 -13.49
CA LYS A 171 -7.20 19.79 -12.80
C LYS A 171 -6.95 18.29 -12.53
N HIS A 172 -7.99 17.45 -12.49
CA HIS A 172 -7.86 16.01 -12.28
C HIS A 172 -7.68 15.21 -13.58
N TYR A 173 -7.77 15.87 -14.73
CA TYR A 173 -7.38 15.28 -16.00
C TYR A 173 -5.93 15.65 -16.29
N ALA A 174 -5.16 14.67 -16.71
CA ALA A 174 -3.72 14.80 -16.90
C ALA A 174 -3.23 14.04 -18.12
N THR A 175 -2.12 14.52 -18.67
CA THR A 175 -1.27 13.76 -19.57
C THR A 175 -0.36 12.84 -18.76
N VAL A 176 -0.16 11.62 -19.24
CA VAL A 176 0.62 10.59 -18.55
C VAL A 176 1.66 9.97 -19.49
N ARG A 177 2.89 9.80 -19.01
CA ARG A 177 4.03 9.22 -19.74
C ARG A 177 4.97 8.45 -18.83
N GLY A 178 5.73 7.51 -19.38
CA GLY A 178 6.77 6.75 -18.69
C GLY A 178 6.35 5.33 -18.31
N PHE A 179 7.05 4.73 -17.35
CA PHE A 179 6.76 3.39 -16.86
C PHE A 179 5.70 3.46 -15.77
N TRP A 180 4.65 2.66 -15.91
CA TRP A 180 3.56 2.61 -14.95
C TRP A 180 3.24 1.19 -14.57
N GLY A 181 3.20 0.93 -13.27
CA GLY A 181 2.86 -0.35 -12.70
C GLY A 181 1.41 -0.71 -13.01
N VAL A 182 1.19 -1.88 -13.57
CA VAL A 182 -0.14 -2.34 -13.96
C VAL A 182 -0.87 -2.95 -12.76
N ASP A 183 -2.17 -2.67 -12.64
CA ASP A 183 -2.97 -3.17 -11.51
C ASP A 183 -3.22 -4.67 -11.59
N VAL A 184 -3.08 -5.34 -10.45
CA VAL A 184 -3.21 -6.80 -10.34
C VAL A 184 -4.66 -7.26 -10.43
N TYR A 185 -5.66 -6.42 -10.14
CA TYR A 185 -7.06 -6.81 -10.24
C TYR A 185 -7.58 -6.80 -11.67
N ASN A 186 -7.01 -5.93 -12.51
CA ASN A 186 -7.38 -5.84 -13.93
C ASN A 186 -6.60 -6.82 -14.81
N LEU A 187 -5.35 -7.13 -14.44
CA LEU A 187 -4.50 -8.05 -15.19
C LEU A 187 -4.72 -9.53 -14.90
N PHE A 188 -5.49 -9.86 -13.87
CA PHE A 188 -5.67 -11.24 -13.45
C PHE A 188 -7.14 -11.57 -13.24
N SER A 189 -7.60 -12.59 -13.94
CA SER A 189 -8.94 -13.14 -13.76
C SER A 189 -8.88 -14.66 -13.70
N ALA A 190 -9.36 -15.24 -12.59
CA ALA A 190 -9.41 -16.68 -12.40
C ALA A 190 -8.08 -17.41 -12.73
N TRP A 191 -6.96 -16.89 -12.20
CA TRP A 191 -5.59 -17.40 -12.43
C TRP A 191 -5.06 -17.26 -13.86
N LYS A 192 -5.73 -16.47 -14.71
CA LYS A 192 -5.26 -16.15 -16.05
C LYS A 192 -4.76 -14.72 -16.10
N PHE A 193 -3.65 -14.55 -16.81
CA PHE A 193 -3.16 -13.24 -17.21
C PHE A 193 -4.05 -12.67 -18.31
N CYS A 194 -4.63 -11.50 -18.07
CA CYS A 194 -5.56 -10.77 -18.91
C CYS A 194 -4.95 -9.42 -19.29
N PRO A 195 -4.08 -9.37 -20.32
CA PRO A 195 -3.35 -8.16 -20.70
C PRO A 195 -4.23 -7.21 -21.53
N LEU A 196 -5.18 -6.58 -20.86
CA LEU A 196 -6.20 -5.76 -21.49
C LEU A 196 -6.43 -4.46 -20.72
N ILE A 197 -6.53 -3.35 -21.44
CA ILE A 197 -7.04 -2.07 -20.95
C ILE A 197 -8.35 -1.82 -21.71
N GLN A 198 -9.43 -1.55 -20.99
CA GLN A 198 -10.78 -1.51 -21.54
C GLN A 198 -11.39 -0.11 -21.49
N PRO A 199 -12.16 0.31 -22.51
CA PRO A 199 -12.86 1.59 -22.46
C PRO A 199 -13.91 1.56 -21.34
N ASN A 200 -14.07 2.69 -20.66
CA ASN A 200 -15.04 2.91 -19.56
C ASN A 200 -14.83 2.06 -18.30
N GLU A 201 -13.71 1.35 -18.18
CA GLU A 201 -13.33 0.61 -16.97
C GLU A 201 -12.31 1.40 -16.14
N ASP A 202 -12.13 1.01 -14.87
CA ASP A 202 -11.09 1.56 -14.00
C ASP A 202 -9.71 1.00 -14.38
N ASN A 203 -9.11 1.55 -15.44
CA ASN A 203 -7.76 1.18 -15.90
C ASN A 203 -6.67 1.75 -14.99
N ARG A 204 -6.65 1.32 -13.73
CA ARG A 204 -5.70 1.82 -12.75
C ARG A 204 -4.28 1.40 -13.08
N ILE A 205 -3.38 2.37 -13.05
CA ILE A 205 -1.94 2.20 -13.18
C ILE A 205 -1.24 2.99 -12.07
N TYR A 206 -0.07 2.52 -11.64
CA TYR A 206 0.65 3.03 -10.47
C TYR A 206 1.99 3.64 -10.87
N ALA A 207 2.41 4.70 -10.19
CA ALA A 207 3.76 5.20 -10.38
C ALA A 207 4.82 4.15 -9.94
N PRO A 208 6.01 4.17 -10.56
CA PRO A 208 7.13 3.30 -10.18
C PRO A 208 7.41 3.34 -8.69
N ASP A 209 7.55 2.15 -8.10
CA ASP A 209 7.86 1.98 -6.67
C ASP A 209 6.95 2.78 -5.73
N SER A 210 5.70 3.06 -6.10
CA SER A 210 4.76 3.87 -5.31
C SER A 210 3.33 3.32 -5.36
N ASN A 211 2.50 3.62 -4.37
CA ASN A 211 1.06 3.34 -4.42
C ASN A 211 0.23 4.46 -5.05
N PHE A 212 0.86 5.58 -5.45
CA PHE A 212 0.21 6.62 -6.24
C PHE A 212 -0.32 6.04 -7.54
N SER A 213 -1.60 6.28 -7.81
CA SER A 213 -2.29 5.68 -8.95
C SER A 213 -3.14 6.68 -9.72
N VAL A 214 -3.29 6.40 -11.01
CA VAL A 214 -4.15 7.14 -11.93
C VAL A 214 -4.98 6.14 -12.72
N SER A 215 -6.16 6.55 -13.18
CA SER A 215 -7.02 5.73 -14.04
C SER A 215 -6.85 6.17 -15.49
N LEU A 216 -6.27 5.31 -16.33
CA LEU A 216 -5.98 5.61 -17.73
C LEU A 216 -7.28 5.75 -18.54
N LEU A 217 -7.37 6.78 -19.37
CA LEU A 217 -8.49 7.00 -20.28
C LEU A 217 -8.22 6.33 -21.63
N THR A 218 -9.15 5.50 -22.05
CA THR A 218 -9.13 4.89 -23.38
C THR A 218 -10.54 4.87 -23.98
N ASP A 219 -10.62 5.08 -25.29
CA ASP A 219 -11.83 5.03 -26.12
C ASP A 219 -11.94 3.70 -26.88
N LYS A 220 -10.89 2.88 -26.79
CA LYS A 220 -10.79 1.56 -27.41
C LYS A 220 -10.12 0.56 -26.49
N GLU A 221 -10.36 -0.71 -26.76
CA GLU A 221 -9.63 -1.80 -26.12
C GLU A 221 -8.16 -1.78 -26.56
N ILE A 222 -7.25 -1.90 -25.60
CA ILE A 222 -5.80 -2.03 -25.85
C ILE A 222 -5.38 -3.41 -25.34
N LYS A 223 -4.93 -4.26 -26.27
CA LYS A 223 -4.31 -5.56 -26.00
C LYS A 223 -2.81 -5.40 -25.95
N PHE A 224 -2.19 -6.09 -25.02
CA PHE A 224 -0.74 -6.24 -24.92
C PHE A 224 -0.42 -7.67 -24.52
N ASP A 225 0.85 -8.00 -24.34
CA ASP A 225 1.27 -9.26 -23.74
C ASP A 225 2.39 -9.04 -22.70
N ILE A 226 2.97 -10.13 -22.22
CA ILE A 226 4.04 -10.04 -21.21
C ILE A 226 5.34 -9.46 -21.76
N ASP A 227 5.60 -9.56 -23.05
CA ASP A 227 6.79 -9.01 -23.69
C ASP A 227 6.74 -7.48 -23.78
N ASP A 228 5.54 -6.91 -23.75
CA ASP A 228 5.31 -5.46 -23.62
C ASP A 228 5.55 -4.92 -22.19
N LEU A 229 5.82 -5.81 -21.22
CA LEU A 229 5.97 -5.44 -19.82
C LEU A 229 7.43 -5.39 -19.37
N TYR A 230 7.62 -4.66 -18.28
CA TYR A 230 8.90 -4.35 -17.69
C TYR A 230 8.91 -4.63 -16.18
N LEU A 231 10.08 -4.99 -15.69
CA LEU A 231 10.40 -5.18 -14.29
C LEU A 231 11.28 -4.02 -13.81
N SER A 232 10.92 -3.40 -12.68
CA SER A 232 11.76 -2.37 -12.07
C SER A 232 13.06 -2.96 -11.55
N LYS A 233 14.11 -2.15 -11.50
CA LYS A 233 15.41 -2.55 -10.93
C LYS A 233 15.29 -2.96 -9.46
N SER A 234 14.43 -2.30 -8.68
CA SER A 234 14.20 -2.61 -7.26
C SER A 234 13.65 -4.03 -7.08
N ASP A 235 12.64 -4.41 -7.86
CA ASP A 235 12.03 -5.73 -7.81
C ASP A 235 12.97 -6.81 -8.39
N PHE A 236 13.69 -6.49 -9.49
CA PHE A 236 14.74 -7.36 -10.03
C PHE A 236 15.81 -7.71 -8.99
N LEU A 237 16.32 -6.71 -8.26
CA LEU A 237 17.34 -6.91 -7.21
C LEU A 237 16.79 -7.69 -6.01
N THR A 238 15.49 -7.59 -5.75
CA THR A 238 14.82 -8.35 -4.69
C THR A 238 14.74 -9.82 -5.07
N ILE A 239 14.30 -10.13 -6.29
CA ILE A 239 14.30 -11.51 -6.83
C ILE A 239 15.71 -12.09 -6.83
N LYS A 240 16.69 -11.35 -7.35
CA LYS A 240 18.08 -11.82 -7.43
C LYS A 240 18.65 -12.19 -6.05
N ARG A 241 18.40 -11.35 -5.03
CA ARG A 241 18.82 -11.63 -3.65
C ARG A 241 18.20 -12.92 -3.12
N VAL A 242 16.91 -13.12 -3.36
CA VAL A 242 16.18 -14.31 -2.91
C VAL A 242 16.68 -15.57 -3.63
N ILE A 243 16.87 -15.52 -4.96
CA ILE A 243 17.45 -16.63 -5.74
C ILE A 243 18.85 -17.01 -5.24
N ASN A 244 19.65 -16.01 -4.85
CA ASN A 244 21.00 -16.22 -4.34
C ASN A 244 21.04 -16.63 -2.85
N ASN A 245 19.89 -16.71 -2.16
CA ASN A 245 19.80 -16.88 -0.70
C ASN A 245 20.54 -15.79 0.09
N GLU A 246 20.59 -14.57 -0.44
CA GLU A 246 21.19 -13.41 0.22
C GLU A 246 20.18 -12.76 1.18
N GLY A 247 20.17 -13.20 2.44
CA GLY A 247 19.44 -12.54 3.51
C GLY A 247 17.92 -12.81 3.55
N SER A 248 17.43 -13.85 2.85
CA SER A 248 16.06 -14.36 3.01
C SER A 248 16.07 -15.87 3.27
N ASP A 249 15.00 -16.35 3.88
CA ASP A 249 14.64 -17.77 4.03
C ASP A 249 14.18 -18.41 2.70
N GLY A 250 14.54 -17.81 1.56
CA GLY A 250 14.05 -18.18 0.23
C GLY A 250 12.65 -17.64 -0.09
N VAL A 251 12.02 -16.87 0.81
CA VAL A 251 10.68 -16.30 0.57
C VAL A 251 10.80 -14.85 0.09
N MET A 252 10.07 -14.51 -0.98
CA MET A 252 9.94 -13.12 -1.41
C MET A 252 9.01 -12.34 -0.47
N PRO A 253 9.40 -11.13 -0.01
CA PRO A 253 8.52 -10.29 0.77
C PRO A 253 7.31 -9.85 -0.08
N LYS A 254 6.16 -9.68 0.56
CA LYS A 254 5.01 -9.03 -0.07
C LYS A 254 5.20 -7.51 -0.01
N LYS A 255 5.28 -6.88 -1.18
CA LYS A 255 5.53 -5.45 -1.32
C LYS A 255 4.28 -4.71 -1.79
N TYR A 256 3.48 -5.33 -2.66
CA TYR A 256 2.33 -4.70 -3.31
C TYR A 256 1.01 -5.39 -2.94
N SER A 257 -0.11 -4.77 -3.34
CA SER A 257 -1.41 -5.43 -3.31
C SER A 257 -1.36 -6.73 -4.13
N ALA A 258 -1.95 -7.79 -3.57
CA ALA A 258 -2.07 -9.07 -4.24
C ALA A 258 -3.50 -9.22 -4.80
N TYR A 259 -3.64 -10.03 -5.84
CA TYR A 259 -4.95 -10.42 -6.34
C TYR A 259 -5.76 -11.10 -5.23
N THR A 260 -6.87 -10.48 -4.83
CA THR A 260 -7.74 -11.00 -3.77
C THR A 260 -8.94 -11.70 -4.42
N MET A 261 -8.85 -13.01 -4.58
CA MET A 261 -9.91 -13.85 -5.15
C MET A 261 -11.01 -14.14 -4.11
N SER A 262 -11.61 -13.12 -3.49
CA SER A 262 -12.57 -13.28 -2.40
C SER A 262 -13.91 -13.88 -2.85
N ASN A 263 -13.86 -15.15 -3.24
CA ASN A 263 -14.89 -16.18 -3.19
C ASN A 263 -14.27 -17.61 -3.17
N LEU A 264 -12.94 -17.77 -3.05
CA LEU A 264 -12.32 -19.10 -3.00
C LEU A 264 -12.62 -19.87 -1.69
N HIS A 265 -12.86 -19.17 -0.57
CA HIS A 265 -13.30 -19.85 0.66
C HIS A 265 -14.69 -20.50 0.50
N LYS A 266 -15.60 -19.89 -0.28
CA LYS A 266 -16.87 -20.50 -0.67
C LYS A 266 -16.68 -21.60 -1.70
N TRP A 267 -15.76 -21.42 -2.65
CA TRP A 267 -15.50 -22.44 -3.66
C TRP A 267 -14.86 -23.71 -3.05
N LYS A 268 -13.92 -23.57 -2.10
CA LYS A 268 -13.38 -24.73 -1.36
C LYS A 268 -14.46 -25.44 -0.55
N SER A 269 -15.42 -24.72 0.04
CA SER A 269 -16.53 -25.34 0.76
C SER A 269 -17.56 -25.98 -0.17
N ILE A 270 -17.66 -25.55 -1.43
CA ILE A 270 -18.62 -26.12 -2.41
C ILE A 270 -17.98 -27.27 -3.21
N ALA A 271 -16.70 -27.17 -3.57
CA ALA A 271 -16.00 -28.14 -4.41
C ALA A 271 -15.51 -29.38 -3.65
N PHE A 272 -15.32 -29.27 -2.32
CA PHE A 272 -14.75 -30.34 -1.51
C PHE A 272 -15.60 -30.76 -0.31
N SER A 273 -16.80 -30.19 -0.14
CA SER A 273 -17.76 -30.69 0.84
C SER A 273 -18.81 -31.54 0.13
N THR A 274 -18.89 -32.81 0.53
CA THR A 274 -19.97 -33.71 0.13
C THR A 274 -21.30 -33.05 0.49
N PRO A 275 -22.29 -33.00 -0.43
CA PRO A 275 -23.58 -32.40 -0.12
C PRO A 275 -24.31 -33.28 0.90
N PRO A 276 -24.87 -32.74 1.99
CA PRO A 276 -25.92 -33.43 2.70
C PRO A 276 -27.21 -33.26 1.92
N GLU A 277 -27.89 -34.39 1.79
CA GLU A 277 -29.22 -34.57 1.20
C GLU A 277 -30.25 -33.59 1.80
N THR A 278 -31.19 -33.21 0.92
CA THR A 278 -32.56 -32.75 1.19
C THR A 278 -33.10 -33.11 2.58
N ASP A 279 -33.59 -32.13 3.34
CA ASP A 279 -35.02 -31.81 3.32
C ASP A 279 -35.41 -30.60 4.18
N SER A 280 -36.59 -30.10 3.84
CA SER A 280 -37.23 -28.85 4.20
C SER A 280 -37.51 -28.59 5.70
N SER A 281 -37.68 -27.28 5.97
CA SER A 281 -38.58 -26.65 6.93
C SER A 281 -38.03 -26.26 8.31
N LEU A 282 -38.38 -25.00 8.65
CA LEU A 282 -38.32 -24.32 9.95
C LEU A 282 -37.02 -23.55 10.28
N ILE A 283 -37.11 -22.25 10.01
CA ILE A 283 -36.29 -21.17 10.54
C ILE A 283 -36.53 -21.09 12.06
N THR A 284 -35.57 -21.49 12.88
CA THR A 284 -35.04 -20.68 13.99
C THR A 284 -33.73 -21.28 14.51
N GLN A 285 -32.75 -20.39 14.69
CA GLN A 285 -31.53 -20.50 15.49
C GLN A 285 -31.08 -21.89 15.96
N ASP A 286 -29.92 -22.32 15.45
CA ASP A 286 -28.87 -22.84 16.34
C ASP A 286 -27.49 -22.71 15.66
N ASN A 287 -26.77 -21.65 16.04
CA ASN A 287 -25.37 -21.47 15.73
C ASN A 287 -24.53 -22.33 16.69
N LYS A 288 -23.98 -23.45 16.21
CA LYS A 288 -22.80 -24.07 16.81
C LYS A 288 -21.81 -24.52 15.74
N LEU A 289 -20.54 -24.15 16.00
CA LEU A 289 -19.30 -24.36 15.23
C LEU A 289 -19.11 -23.36 14.06
N THR A 290 -18.34 -22.27 14.17
CA THR A 290 -17.12 -22.01 14.95
C THR A 290 -17.13 -20.55 15.41
N GLN A 291 -17.17 -20.33 16.73
CA GLN A 291 -16.92 -19.01 17.30
C GLN A 291 -15.45 -18.64 17.05
N SER A 292 -15.20 -17.78 16.06
CA SER A 292 -14.03 -16.91 16.17
C SER A 292 -14.25 -16.07 17.42
N LYS A 293 -13.35 -16.20 18.40
CA LYS A 293 -13.38 -15.35 19.60
C LYS A 293 -13.47 -13.88 19.16
N PRO A 294 -14.25 -13.03 19.86
CA PRO A 294 -14.21 -11.59 19.61
C PRO A 294 -12.75 -11.14 19.57
N LYS A 295 -12.36 -10.43 18.51
CA LYS A 295 -11.00 -9.88 18.38
C LYS A 295 -10.71 -9.08 19.65
N LYS A 296 -9.72 -9.52 20.44
CA LYS A 296 -9.26 -8.78 21.61
C LYS A 296 -8.83 -7.38 21.15
N GLU A 297 -9.39 -6.35 21.78
CA GLU A 297 -9.01 -4.97 21.56
C GLU A 297 -7.49 -4.83 21.82
N ARG A 298 -6.75 -4.30 20.84
CA ARG A 298 -5.28 -4.34 20.85
C ARG A 298 -4.73 -3.03 21.41
N ILE A 299 -3.95 -3.13 22.47
CA ILE A 299 -3.27 -1.98 23.11
C ILE A 299 -1.97 -1.69 22.36
N SER A 300 -1.69 -0.41 22.09
CA SER A 300 -0.45 0.05 21.45
C SER A 300 0.80 -0.33 22.25
N ALA A 301 1.98 -0.34 21.62
CA ALA A 301 3.23 -0.66 22.32
C ALA A 301 3.60 0.39 23.39
N SER A 302 3.36 1.67 23.11
CA SER A 302 3.59 2.77 24.06
C SER A 302 2.67 2.67 25.28
N MET A 303 1.38 2.39 25.07
CA MET A 303 0.44 2.24 26.17
C MET A 303 0.77 1.02 27.04
N ARG A 304 1.32 -0.06 26.47
CA ARG A 304 1.84 -1.20 27.26
C ARG A 304 3.00 -0.79 28.17
N GLN A 305 3.91 0.07 27.71
CA GLN A 305 5.01 0.58 28.54
C GLN A 305 4.50 1.46 29.69
N VAL A 306 3.52 2.33 29.42
CA VAL A 306 2.87 3.16 30.45
C VAL A 306 2.19 2.28 31.50
N LEU A 307 1.44 1.26 31.07
CA LEU A 307 0.79 0.32 31.98
C LEU A 307 1.81 -0.45 32.83
N ALA A 308 2.94 -0.87 32.25
CA ALA A 308 4.00 -1.54 32.99
C ALA A 308 4.61 -0.64 34.09
N LEU A 309 4.81 0.66 33.80
CA LEU A 309 5.30 1.63 34.79
C LEU A 309 4.28 1.87 35.91
N LEU A 310 3.01 2.04 35.58
CA LEU A 310 1.94 2.23 36.57
C LEU A 310 1.76 1.00 37.47
N ILE A 311 1.90 -0.21 36.91
CA ILE A 311 1.87 -1.44 37.69
C ILE A 311 3.09 -1.51 38.64
N ASP A 312 4.28 -1.12 38.19
CA ASP A 312 5.48 -1.12 39.05
C ASP A 312 5.37 -0.09 40.19
N GLU A 313 4.73 1.05 39.96
CA GLU A 313 4.54 2.12 40.96
C GLU A 313 3.46 1.77 41.99
N TYR A 314 2.29 1.30 41.56
CA TYR A 314 1.12 1.12 42.43
C TYR A 314 0.90 -0.32 42.92
N LEU A 315 1.54 -1.30 42.28
CA LEU A 315 1.46 -2.72 42.62
C LEU A 315 2.87 -3.33 42.76
N SER A 316 3.83 -2.54 43.25
CA SER A 316 5.24 -2.93 43.48
C SER A 316 5.37 -4.25 44.25
N ASP A 317 4.47 -4.48 45.21
CA ASP A 317 4.48 -5.63 46.11
C ASP A 317 4.06 -6.94 45.43
N LEU A 318 3.50 -6.85 44.22
CA LEU A 318 3.03 -7.98 43.41
C LEU A 318 3.93 -8.26 42.19
N LYS A 319 5.13 -7.67 42.15
CA LYS A 319 6.08 -7.80 41.06
C LYS A 319 6.38 -9.26 40.72
N GLY A 320 6.28 -9.58 39.43
CA GLY A 320 6.51 -10.94 38.94
C GLY A 320 5.39 -11.94 39.22
N GLN A 321 4.21 -11.48 39.68
CA GLN A 321 3.05 -12.33 39.96
C GLN A 321 1.84 -11.91 39.09
N PRO A 322 1.83 -12.22 37.76
CA PRO A 322 0.82 -11.77 36.81
C PRO A 322 -0.63 -12.06 37.23
N THR A 323 -0.87 -13.23 37.83
CA THR A 323 -2.21 -13.63 38.31
C THR A 323 -2.72 -12.74 39.44
N LYS A 324 -1.84 -12.32 40.37
CA LYS A 324 -2.24 -11.42 41.46
C LYS A 324 -2.43 -9.98 40.98
N ILE A 325 -1.62 -9.55 40.01
CA ILE A 325 -1.77 -8.25 39.37
C ILE A 325 -3.11 -8.17 38.63
N ALA A 326 -3.48 -9.22 37.88
CA ALA A 326 -4.78 -9.28 37.22
C ALA A 326 -5.94 -9.14 38.21
N ALA A 327 -5.94 -9.92 39.29
CA ALA A 327 -6.96 -9.86 40.33
C ALA A 327 -7.04 -8.48 41.02
N ALA A 328 -5.89 -7.85 41.29
CA ALA A 328 -5.85 -6.52 41.90
C ALA A 328 -6.45 -5.44 40.97
N LEU A 329 -6.21 -5.54 39.66
CA LEU A 329 -6.77 -4.62 38.66
C LEU A 329 -8.29 -4.84 38.47
N GLU A 330 -8.75 -6.07 38.52
CA GLU A 330 -10.18 -6.41 38.50
C GLU A 330 -10.90 -5.86 39.75
N ASP A 331 -10.31 -5.99 40.95
CA ASP A 331 -10.87 -5.40 42.18
C ASP A 331 -10.93 -3.86 42.12
N ILE A 332 -9.91 -3.21 41.54
CA ILE A 332 -9.93 -1.76 41.30
C ILE A 332 -11.06 -1.38 40.34
N ALA A 333 -11.28 -2.17 39.29
CA ALA A 333 -12.33 -1.96 38.31
C ALA A 333 -13.72 -2.06 38.95
N GLU A 334 -13.93 -3.10 39.75
CA GLU A 334 -15.19 -3.36 40.45
C GLU A 334 -15.52 -2.22 41.42
N ARG A 335 -14.53 -1.75 42.19
CA ARG A 335 -14.66 -0.57 43.05
C ARG A 335 -15.00 0.72 42.30
N LYS A 336 -14.77 0.76 40.99
CA LYS A 336 -15.10 1.90 40.10
C LYS A 336 -16.33 1.64 39.24
N GLY A 337 -17.09 0.57 39.50
CA GLY A 337 -18.32 0.24 38.79
C GLY A 337 -18.08 -0.22 37.35
N LYS A 338 -16.91 -0.81 37.07
CA LYS A 338 -16.56 -1.41 35.79
C LYS A 338 -16.38 -2.91 35.97
N ASP A 339 -16.96 -3.68 35.05
CA ASP A 339 -16.82 -5.14 35.01
C ASP A 339 -16.01 -5.52 33.77
N PHE A 340 -14.79 -5.97 33.99
CA PHE A 340 -13.95 -6.55 32.94
C PHE A 340 -13.03 -7.61 33.52
N THR A 341 -12.75 -8.63 32.72
CA THR A 341 -11.84 -9.73 33.08
C THR A 341 -10.49 -9.55 32.38
N ILE A 342 -9.40 -9.63 33.13
CA ILE A 342 -8.03 -9.57 32.62
C ILE A 342 -7.37 -10.94 32.77
N SER A 343 -7.00 -11.56 31.65
CA SER A 343 -6.19 -12.80 31.70
C SER A 343 -4.76 -12.52 32.17
N ASP A 344 -4.20 -13.44 32.96
CA ASP A 344 -2.79 -13.48 33.37
C ASP A 344 -1.81 -13.45 32.18
N ASP A 345 -2.15 -14.09 31.06
CA ASP A 345 -1.43 -14.01 29.78
C ASP A 345 -1.31 -12.56 29.27
N THR A 346 -2.35 -11.74 29.46
CA THR A 346 -2.37 -10.34 29.03
C THR A 346 -1.40 -9.52 29.87
N ILE A 347 -1.43 -9.68 31.19
CA ILE A 347 -0.48 -9.03 32.11
C ILE A 347 0.95 -9.45 31.81
N THR A 348 1.18 -10.75 31.61
CA THR A 348 2.50 -11.29 31.25
C THR A 348 3.03 -10.65 29.96
N ASN A 349 2.17 -10.41 28.97
CA ASN A 349 2.55 -9.76 27.73
C ASN A 349 2.76 -8.24 27.85
N TRP A 350 2.19 -7.56 28.84
CA TRP A 350 2.48 -6.15 29.13
C TRP A 350 3.81 -5.98 29.87
N LEU A 351 4.15 -6.93 30.74
CA LEU A 351 5.37 -6.88 31.56
C LEU A 351 6.61 -7.49 30.88
N LYS A 352 6.45 -8.13 29.71
CA LYS A 352 7.57 -8.55 28.85
C LYS A 352 8.27 -7.31 28.30
N ARG A 353 9.51 -7.10 28.72
CA ARG A 353 10.42 -6.11 28.12
C ARG A 353 10.89 -6.57 26.75
#